data_AF-A0A2L2YY69-F1
#
_entry.id   AF-A0A2L2YY69-F1
#
_cell.length_a   1.000
_cell.length_b   1.000
_cell.length_c   1.000
_cell.angle_alpha   90.00
_cell.angle_beta   90.00
_cell.angle_gamma   90.00
#
_symmetry.space_group_name_H-M   'P 1'
#
loop_
_entity.id
_entity.type
_entity.pdbx_description
1 polymer ?
#
loop_
_entity_poly.entity_id
_entity_poly.type
_entity_poly.pdbx_seq_one_letter_code
_entity_poly.pdbx_strand_id
1 'polypeptide(L)'
;RLWQHVSYAILKGDQIAATEEKTLLEEAQRKSAKERQIKLEKWSPKHFVQDIVTGEWVYKYADSRPWDPRTDVLQYEYDFKIQTLTKHKPPTIRTGSIISVEDTPKVGLIRHLSVDRVLPRPAVC
;
A
#
# COMPACT_ATOMS: atom_id res chain seq x y z
N ARG A 1 -2.37 13.57 7.45
CA ARG A 1 -2.09 12.24 8.08
C ARG A 1 -3.16 11.99 9.14
N LEU A 2 -3.65 10.77 9.37
CA LEU A 2 -4.80 10.52 10.26
C LEU A 2 -4.56 10.98 11.71
N TRP A 3 -3.40 10.63 12.28
CA TRP A 3 -3.06 10.89 13.69
C TRP A 3 -2.36 12.23 13.94
N GLN A 4 -2.44 13.18 13.00
CA GLN A 4 -1.65 14.42 13.08
C GLN A 4 -2.03 15.29 14.29
N HIS A 5 -3.32 15.39 14.62
CA HIS A 5 -3.81 16.24 15.71
C HIS A 5 -3.46 15.67 17.09
N VAL A 6 -3.66 14.36 17.27
CA VAL A 6 -3.21 13.62 18.46
C VAL A 6 -1.70 13.80 18.67
N SER A 7 -0.91 13.61 17.60
CA SER A 7 0.56 13.76 17.68
C SER A 7 0.95 15.19 18.06
N TYR A 8 0.27 16.20 17.50
CA TYR A 8 0.52 17.60 17.83
C TYR A 8 0.18 17.94 19.28
N ALA A 9 -0.97 17.47 19.80
CA ALA A 9 -1.37 17.69 21.18
C ALA A 9 -0.41 17.03 22.17
N ILE A 10 0.04 15.80 21.89
CA ILE A 10 1.08 15.11 22.69
C ILE A 10 2.37 15.91 22.70
N LEU A 11 2.83 16.42 21.55
CA LEU A 11 4.04 17.25 21.47
C LEU A 11 3.93 18.55 22.26
N LYS A 12 2.71 19.07 22.46
CA LYS A 12 2.43 20.25 23.29
C LYS A 12 2.25 19.93 24.77
N GLY A 13 2.24 18.66 25.15
CA GLY A 13 1.96 18.22 26.52
C GLY A 13 0.49 18.37 26.93
N ASP A 14 -0.41 18.60 25.97
CA ASP A 14 -1.84 18.74 26.24
C ASP A 14 -2.53 17.37 26.15
N GLN A 15 -2.58 16.69 27.28
CA GLN A 15 -3.16 15.35 27.39
C GLN A 15 -4.68 15.35 27.18
N ILE A 16 -5.37 16.41 27.57
CA ILE A 16 -6.83 16.51 27.40
C ILE A 16 -7.14 16.58 25.91
N ALA A 17 -6.52 17.51 25.19
CA ALA A 17 -6.70 17.63 23.75
C ALA A 17 -6.29 16.35 23.01
N ALA A 18 -5.19 15.70 23.39
CA ALA A 18 -4.78 14.43 22.79
C ALA A 18 -5.82 13.32 22.98
N THR A 19 -6.48 13.29 24.14
CA THR A 19 -7.53 12.31 24.45
C THR A 19 -8.78 12.58 23.63
N GLU A 20 -9.21 13.84 23.53
CA GLU A 20 -10.37 14.24 22.72
C GLU A 20 -10.18 13.89 21.24
N GLU A 21 -9.02 14.24 20.68
CA GLU A 21 -8.66 13.93 19.29
C GLU A 21 -8.62 12.41 19.03
N LYS A 22 -8.11 11.63 19.99
CA LYS A 22 -8.13 10.17 19.92
C LYS A 22 -9.56 9.62 19.96
N THR A 23 -10.39 10.11 20.88
CA THR A 23 -11.79 9.69 21.02
C THR A 23 -12.58 9.97 19.75
N LEU A 24 -12.39 11.13 19.12
CA LEU A 24 -13.04 11.48 17.86
C LEU A 24 -12.72 10.47 16.74
N LEU A 25 -11.45 10.08 16.60
CA LEU A 25 -11.02 9.08 15.62
C LEU A 25 -11.65 7.70 15.89
N GLU A 26 -11.66 7.26 17.15
CA GLU A 26 -12.23 5.97 17.54
C GLU A 26 -13.75 5.92 17.36
N GLU A 27 -14.46 7.00 17.68
CA GLU A 27 -15.90 7.11 17.49
C GLU A 27 -16.27 7.07 16.00
N ALA A 28 -15.51 7.77 15.16
CA ALA A 28 -15.68 7.72 13.71
C ALA A 28 -15.46 6.29 13.17
N GLN A 29 -14.41 5.60 13.62
CA GLN A 29 -14.16 4.21 13.25
C GLN A 29 -15.28 3.27 13.72
N ARG A 30 -15.78 3.45 14.96
CA ARG A 30 -16.88 2.66 15.53
C ARG A 30 -18.17 2.87 14.75
N LYS A 31 -18.48 4.11 14.34
CA LYS A 31 -19.62 4.43 13.48
C LYS A 31 -19.51 3.73 12.12
N SER A 32 -18.36 3.83 11.45
CA SER A 32 -18.16 3.13 10.17
C SER A 32 -18.24 1.61 10.31
N ALA A 33 -17.80 1.04 11.44
CA ALA A 33 -17.95 -0.40 11.70
C ALA A 33 -19.43 -0.80 11.83
N LYS A 34 -20.23 -0.01 12.58
CA LYS A 34 -21.68 -0.22 12.69
C LYS A 34 -22.38 -0.11 11.33
N GLU A 35 -22.02 0.89 10.53
CA GLU A 35 -22.59 1.08 9.18
C GLU A 35 -22.30 -0.11 8.26
N ARG A 36 -21.09 -0.67 8.29
CA ARG A 36 -20.76 -1.89 7.53
C ARG A 36 -21.55 -3.11 7.99
N GLN A 37 -21.74 -3.26 9.30
CA GLN A 37 -22.57 -4.34 9.86
C GLN A 37 -24.02 -4.22 9.39
N ILE A 38 -24.59 -3.01 9.41
CA ILE A 38 -25.95 -2.74 8.92
C ILE A 38 -26.07 -3.07 7.42
N LYS A 39 -25.05 -2.74 6.64
CA LYS A 39 -24.99 -3.03 5.19
C LYS A 39 -24.61 -4.47 4.86
N LEU A 40 -24.32 -5.31 5.87
CA LEU A 40 -23.80 -6.68 5.69
C LEU A 40 -22.49 -6.74 4.86
N GLU A 41 -21.69 -5.67 4.91
CA GLU A 41 -20.41 -5.59 4.22
C GLU A 41 -19.28 -6.16 5.10
N LYS A 42 -18.53 -7.15 4.57
CA LYS A 42 -17.35 -7.69 5.26
C LYS A 42 -16.18 -6.72 5.14
N TRP A 43 -15.58 -6.33 6.27
CA TRP A 43 -14.32 -5.60 6.26
C TRP A 43 -13.19 -6.50 5.76
N SER A 44 -12.39 -5.99 4.82
CA SER A 44 -11.20 -6.67 4.33
C SER A 44 -10.04 -5.69 4.17
N PRO A 45 -8.79 -6.09 4.48
CA PRO A 45 -7.64 -5.22 4.33
C PRO A 45 -7.26 -5.00 2.86
N LYS A 46 -6.85 -3.77 2.54
CA LYS A 46 -6.52 -3.34 1.17
C LYS A 46 -5.30 -4.07 0.59
N HIS A 47 -4.22 -4.22 1.37
CA HIS A 47 -2.91 -4.67 0.87
C HIS A 47 -2.49 -6.08 1.32
N PHE A 48 -3.29 -6.74 2.16
CA PHE A 48 -2.98 -8.07 2.70
C PHE A 48 -4.11 -9.06 2.44
N VAL A 49 -3.76 -10.34 2.29
CA VAL A 49 -4.69 -11.49 2.17
C VAL A 49 -4.32 -12.47 3.24
N GLN A 50 -5.31 -13.16 3.79
CA GLN A 50 -5.05 -14.26 4.70
C GLN A 50 -4.92 -15.55 3.91
N ASP A 51 -3.82 -16.28 4.10
CA ASP A 51 -3.66 -17.62 3.55
C ASP A 51 -4.69 -18.55 4.21
N ILE A 52 -5.41 -19.31 3.38
CA ILE A 52 -6.47 -20.20 3.80
C ILE A 52 -5.95 -21.45 4.52
N VAL A 53 -4.68 -21.82 4.30
CA VAL A 53 -4.07 -23.03 4.88
C VAL A 53 -3.38 -22.69 6.19
N THR A 54 -2.53 -21.66 6.18
CA THR A 54 -1.71 -21.29 7.35
C THR A 54 -2.40 -20.27 8.26
N GLY A 55 -3.37 -19.52 7.74
CA GLY A 55 -3.99 -18.39 8.45
C GLY A 55 -3.11 -17.14 8.51
N GLU A 56 -1.94 -17.14 7.89
CA GLU A 56 -1.00 -16.02 7.91
C GLU A 56 -1.42 -14.88 6.98
N TRP A 57 -1.07 -13.65 7.34
CA TRP A 57 -1.30 -12.48 6.49
C TRP A 57 -0.16 -12.30 5.48
N VAL A 58 -0.46 -12.53 4.21
CA VAL A 58 0.48 -12.36 3.11
C VAL A 58 0.22 -11.04 2.39
N TYR A 59 1.29 -10.33 2.09
CA TYR A 59 1.23 -9.09 1.33
C TYR A 59 0.87 -9.38 -0.14
N LYS A 60 -0.17 -8.70 -0.66
CA LYS A 60 -0.75 -8.95 -2.00
C LYS A 60 0.22 -8.79 -3.16
N TYR A 61 1.17 -7.86 -3.02
CA TYR A 61 2.07 -7.44 -4.10
C TYR A 61 3.51 -7.88 -3.83
N ALA A 62 3.70 -8.92 -3.01
CA ALA A 62 5.01 -9.49 -2.77
C ALA A 62 5.55 -10.11 -4.07
N ASP A 63 6.61 -9.54 -4.62
CA ASP A 63 7.40 -10.20 -5.67
C ASP A 63 8.45 -11.09 -5.01
N SER A 64 8.22 -12.39 -5.04
CA SER A 64 9.10 -13.44 -4.49
C SER A 64 10.19 -13.86 -5.46
N ARG A 65 10.17 -13.38 -6.70
CA ARG A 65 11.19 -13.71 -7.69
C ARG A 65 12.54 -13.09 -7.28
N PRO A 66 13.66 -13.77 -7.62
CA PRO A 66 14.96 -13.16 -7.48
C PRO A 66 15.09 -11.96 -8.42
N TRP A 67 15.92 -10.99 -8.03
CA TRP A 67 16.26 -9.86 -8.90
C TRP A 67 17.04 -10.34 -10.13
N ASP A 68 16.63 -9.90 -11.32
CA ASP A 68 17.37 -10.15 -12.56
C ASP A 68 18.11 -8.88 -13.00
N PRO A 69 19.44 -8.80 -12.83
CA PRO A 69 20.23 -7.62 -13.22
C PRO A 69 20.16 -7.26 -14.70
N ARG A 70 19.71 -8.17 -15.57
CA ARG A 70 19.59 -7.92 -17.01
C ARG A 70 18.30 -7.19 -17.36
N THR A 71 17.25 -7.42 -16.58
CA THR A 71 15.89 -6.97 -16.90
C THR A 71 15.35 -5.99 -15.87
N ASP A 72 15.62 -6.18 -14.58
CA ASP A 72 15.13 -5.33 -13.50
C ASP A 72 16.04 -4.10 -13.33
N VAL A 73 15.43 -2.92 -13.28
CA VAL A 73 16.13 -1.62 -13.23
C VAL A 73 16.00 -0.98 -11.85
N LEU A 74 14.77 -0.90 -11.33
CA LEU A 74 14.48 -0.23 -10.07
C LEU A 74 13.30 -0.87 -9.36
N GLN A 75 13.41 -1.09 -8.06
CA GLN A 75 12.26 -1.36 -7.20
C GLN A 75 11.83 -0.07 -6.49
N TYR A 76 10.53 0.22 -6.52
CA TYR A 76 9.95 1.40 -5.91
C TYR A 76 8.63 1.07 -5.22
N GLU A 77 8.27 1.89 -4.24
CA GLU A 77 6.95 1.85 -3.62
C GLU A 77 6.03 2.92 -4.24
N TYR A 78 4.85 2.51 -4.67
CA TYR A 78 3.76 3.41 -5.06
C TYR A 78 2.42 2.94 -4.49
N ASP A 79 1.72 3.83 -3.76
CA ASP A 79 0.46 3.51 -3.04
C ASP A 79 0.58 2.21 -2.20
N PHE A 80 1.66 2.08 -1.43
CA PHE A 80 1.95 0.88 -0.63
C PHE A 80 2.08 -0.41 -1.46
N LYS A 81 2.31 -0.30 -2.77
CA LYS A 81 2.62 -1.41 -3.68
C LYS A 81 4.10 -1.38 -4.03
N ILE A 82 4.80 -2.46 -3.73
CA ILE A 82 6.18 -2.64 -4.18
C ILE A 82 6.13 -3.11 -5.63
N GLN A 83 6.77 -2.37 -6.53
CA GLN A 83 6.79 -2.65 -7.97
C GLN A 83 8.21 -2.60 -8.50
N THR A 84 8.46 -3.40 -9.55
CA THR A 84 9.76 -3.47 -10.22
C THR A 84 9.63 -2.89 -11.63
N LEU A 85 10.42 -1.87 -11.93
CA LEU A 85 10.58 -1.31 -13.27
C LEU A 85 11.56 -2.19 -14.05
N THR A 86 11.13 -2.70 -15.20
CA THR A 86 11.96 -3.51 -16.10
C THR A 86 12.43 -2.71 -17.31
N LYS A 87 13.60 -3.07 -17.85
CA LYS A 87 14.25 -2.45 -19.02
C LYS A 87 13.42 -2.63 -20.29
N HIS A 88 12.80 -3.80 -20.42
CA HIS A 88 11.94 -4.14 -21.55
C HIS A 88 10.49 -4.20 -21.07
N LYS A 89 9.57 -3.62 -21.86
CA LYS A 89 8.14 -3.86 -21.66
C LYS A 89 7.89 -5.35 -21.94
N PRO A 90 7.19 -6.09 -21.07
CA PRO A 90 6.77 -7.43 -21.43
C PRO A 90 5.97 -7.36 -22.72
N PRO A 91 6.21 -8.27 -23.69
CA PRO A 91 5.41 -8.29 -24.91
C PRO A 91 3.94 -8.44 -24.51
N THR A 92 3.09 -7.54 -25.01
CA THR A 92 1.66 -7.56 -24.73
C THR A 92 1.07 -8.85 -25.29
N ILE A 93 0.88 -9.86 -24.44
CA ILE A 93 0.15 -11.07 -24.82
C ILE A 93 -1.32 -10.64 -24.96
N ARG A 94 -1.78 -10.48 -26.20
CA ARG A 94 -3.21 -10.29 -26.50
C ARG A 94 -3.93 -11.62 -26.33
N THR A 95 -4.23 -12.00 -25.09
CA THR A 95 -5.28 -12.99 -24.83
C THR A 95 -6.61 -12.31 -25.07
N GLY A 96 -7.37 -12.78 -26.08
CA GLY A 96 -8.72 -12.29 -26.35
C GLY A 96 -9.60 -12.46 -25.11
N SER A 97 -10.23 -11.37 -24.69
CA SER A 97 -11.02 -11.20 -23.45
C SER A 97 -10.21 -11.07 -22.15
N ILE A 98 -9.94 -9.82 -21.75
CA ILE A 98 -10.10 -9.25 -20.41
C ILE A 98 -9.90 -7.74 -20.57
N ILE A 99 -10.85 -6.95 -20.06
CA ILE A 99 -10.80 -5.48 -20.07
C ILE A 99 -9.74 -5.08 -19.03
N SER A 100 -8.52 -4.85 -19.48
CA SER A 100 -7.44 -4.34 -18.64
C SER A 100 -7.62 -2.82 -18.51
N VAL A 101 -8.18 -2.37 -17.39
CA VAL A 101 -8.12 -0.97 -16.98
C VAL A 101 -6.70 -0.70 -16.47
N GLU A 102 -5.83 -0.30 -17.39
CA GLU A 102 -4.44 0.02 -17.11
C GLU A 102 -4.30 1.49 -16.67
N ASP A 103 -4.30 1.76 -15.36
CA ASP A 103 -3.69 2.97 -14.82
C ASP A 103 -2.17 2.77 -14.76
N THR A 104 -1.53 2.82 -15.94
CA THR A 104 -0.07 2.90 -16.01
C THR A 104 0.35 4.33 -15.69
N PRO A 105 1.14 4.59 -14.63
CA PRO A 105 1.68 5.92 -14.41
C PRO A 105 2.61 6.27 -15.56
N LYS A 106 2.31 7.39 -16.24
CA LYS A 106 3.12 7.91 -17.34
C LYS A 106 4.56 8.11 -16.83
N VAL A 107 5.54 7.64 -17.61
CA VAL A 107 6.99 7.69 -17.34
C VAL A 107 7.49 9.09 -16.89
N GLY A 108 6.78 10.18 -17.24
CA GLY A 108 7.07 11.53 -16.76
C GLY A 108 6.78 11.80 -15.28
N LEU A 109 5.96 10.99 -14.61
CA LEU A 109 5.57 11.16 -13.20
C LEU A 109 6.62 10.59 -12.22
N ILE A 110 7.48 9.67 -12.69
CA ILE A 110 8.51 9.01 -11.88
C ILE A 110 9.61 9.99 -11.45
N ARG A 111 9.80 11.10 -12.19
CA ARG A 111 10.78 12.15 -11.84
C ARG A 111 10.49 12.85 -10.51
N HIS A 112 9.27 12.74 -9.98
CA HIS A 112 8.85 13.33 -8.71
C HIS A 112 8.77 12.33 -7.54
N LEU A 113 9.17 11.06 -7.73
CA LEU A 113 9.28 10.14 -6.61
C LEU A 113 10.53 10.49 -5.81
N SER A 114 10.34 10.95 -4.57
CA SER A 114 11.45 11.23 -3.63
C SER A 114 12.39 10.03 -3.59
N VAL A 115 13.69 10.29 -3.70
CA VAL A 115 14.76 9.28 -3.70
C VAL A 115 14.68 8.37 -2.45
N ASP A 116 14.02 8.85 -1.39
CA ASP A 116 13.76 8.12 -0.13
C ASP A 116 12.83 6.89 -0.25
N ARG A 117 12.18 6.67 -1.41
CA ARG A 117 11.27 5.53 -1.65
C ARG A 117 11.82 4.48 -2.62
N VAL A 118 13.08 4.64 -3.01
CA VAL A 118 13.83 3.58 -3.69
C VAL A 118 14.24 2.59 -2.61
N LEU A 119 13.75 1.36 -2.70
CA LEU A 119 14.20 0.30 -1.80
C LEU A 119 15.50 -0.30 -2.36
N PRO A 120 16.66 -0.09 -1.72
CA PRO A 120 17.85 -0.84 -2.09
C PRO A 120 17.63 -2.29 -1.68
N ARG A 121 17.47 -3.19 -2.66
CA ARG A 121 17.60 -4.62 -2.37
C ARG A 121 19.09 -4.97 -2.36
N PRO A 122 19.59 -5.67 -1.33
CA PRO A 122 20.93 -6.22 -1.39
C PRO A 122 21.01 -7.19 -2.56
N ALA A 123 22.08 -7.10 -3.35
CA ALA A 123 22.46 -8.14 -4.28
C ALA A 123 22.69 -9.40 -3.45
N VAL A 124 21.73 -10.33 -3.46
CA VAL A 124 21.93 -11.63 -2.84
C VAL A 124 22.91 -12.37 -3.76
N CYS A 125 24.04 -12.79 -3.18
CA CYS A 125 25.06 -13.66 -3.78
C CYS A 125 24.47 -14.98 -4.31
#